data_AF-A0AA38ZNX7-F1
#
_entry.id   AF-A0AA38ZNX7-F1
#
_cell.length_a   1.000
_cell.length_b   1.000
_cell.length_c   1.000
_cell.angle_alpha   90.00
_cell.angle_beta   90.00
_cell.angle_gamma   90.00
#
_symmetry.space_group_name_H-M   'P 1'
#
loop_
_entity.id
_entity.type
_entity.pdbx_description
1 polymer ?
#
loop_
_entity_poly.entity_id
_entity_poly.type
_entity_poly.pdbx_seq_one_letter_code
_entity_poly.pdbx_strand_id
1 'polypeptide(L)'
;MGKVSVVIYISVALLVFWLVSHSPNKSLNRSYHHASRRLKLRSSYTFTGANDHRVAFDPIVADIERRREDKEWEKLQFHNRHPEFDSAPAAESQPEWEDFMNAEDYLNDEDRFNITGRLVLLFPKIDVDPEDGFVSESELTQWNLKQSEKEVLHRTQREMELHDKNKDGLISFSEYEAPSWVRNSDNTSFGYDMGWWKEEHFNASDADGDGLLNITEFNDFLHPADSKNPKLVQWLCKEEIRERDTDKDGKVNFNEFFHGLFDLVRNYNEEGYNSSHESSDLMEAPAKKLFSQLDKDGDGLLSEDELLSIIGKLHPSEHYYAKQQADYIISQADADKDGRLTLTEMIDNPYVFYSAIFNDDEDDYDDLHDEF
;
A
#
# COMPACT_ATOMS: atom_id res chain seq x y z
N MET A 1 51.61 54.57 37.64
CA MET A 1 50.88 53.28 37.62
C MET A 1 50.10 53.02 36.31
N GLY A 2 49.78 54.01 35.47
CA GLY A 2 48.94 53.78 34.27
C GLY A 2 49.58 53.04 33.09
N LYS A 3 50.91 53.12 32.87
CA LYS A 3 51.55 52.50 31.70
C LYS A 3 51.60 50.97 31.77
N VAL A 4 51.68 50.40 32.98
CA VAL A 4 51.73 48.94 33.18
C VAL A 4 50.35 48.32 32.96
N SER A 5 49.26 48.98 33.40
CA SER A 5 47.90 48.51 33.11
C SER A 5 47.58 48.47 31.63
N VAL A 6 48.00 49.48 30.85
CA VAL A 6 47.73 49.50 29.40
C VAL A 6 48.40 48.34 28.68
N VAL A 7 49.64 48.00 29.05
CA VAL A 7 50.33 46.84 28.47
C VAL A 7 49.63 45.53 28.83
N ILE A 8 49.14 45.40 30.07
CA ILE A 8 48.38 44.22 30.51
C ILE A 8 47.08 44.07 29.69
N TYR A 9 46.30 45.15 29.54
CA TYR A 9 45.06 45.10 28.75
C TYR A 9 45.31 44.78 27.27
N ILE A 10 46.38 45.30 26.67
CA ILE A 10 46.75 44.97 25.29
C ILE A 10 47.16 43.50 25.17
N SER A 11 47.94 42.97 26.13
CA SER A 11 48.32 41.56 26.11
C SER A 11 47.14 40.62 26.31
N VAL A 12 46.17 40.98 27.18
CA VAL A 12 44.94 40.20 27.36
C VAL A 12 44.06 40.27 26.11
N ALA A 13 43.94 41.45 25.48
CA ALA A 13 43.17 41.60 24.25
C ALA A 13 43.76 40.78 23.09
N LEU A 14 45.09 40.76 22.94
CA LEU A 14 45.76 39.92 21.94
C LEU A 14 45.62 38.43 22.22
N LEU A 15 45.64 38.03 23.50
CA LEU A 15 45.46 36.63 23.90
C LEU A 15 44.02 36.17 23.68
N VAL A 16 43.02 37.01 23.95
CA VAL A 16 41.61 36.76 23.60
C VAL A 16 41.43 36.69 22.09
N PHE A 17 42.03 37.60 21.33
CA PHE A 17 41.96 37.57 19.87
C PHE A 17 42.60 36.31 19.29
N TRP A 18 43.74 35.89 19.85
CA TRP A 18 44.41 34.65 19.47
C TRP A 18 43.55 33.42 19.81
N LEU A 19 42.95 33.36 20.99
CA LEU A 19 42.03 32.29 21.38
C LEU A 19 40.75 32.25 20.54
N VAL A 20 40.21 33.39 20.13
CA VAL A 20 39.07 33.44 19.19
C VAL A 20 39.49 32.99 17.79
N SER A 21 40.71 33.31 17.35
CA SER A 21 41.24 32.90 16.04
C SER A 21 41.70 31.44 15.96
N HIS A 22 41.92 30.79 17.10
CA HIS A 22 42.34 29.39 17.21
C HIS A 22 41.35 28.50 17.96
N SER A 23 40.19 29.05 18.36
CA SER A 23 39.05 28.22 18.72
C SER A 23 38.71 27.38 17.50
N PRO A 24 38.62 26.04 17.62
CA PRO A 24 38.18 25.23 16.51
C PRO A 24 36.81 25.75 16.13
N ASN A 25 36.72 26.35 14.95
CA ASN A 25 35.45 26.45 14.26
C ASN A 25 35.01 25.01 14.07
N LYS A 26 34.22 24.49 15.02
CA LYS A 26 33.08 23.68 14.62
C LYS A 26 32.34 24.60 13.68
N SER A 27 32.62 24.47 12.39
CA SER A 27 31.62 24.74 11.39
C SER A 27 30.43 23.91 11.87
N LEU A 28 29.50 24.59 12.54
CA LEU A 28 28.11 24.39 12.23
C LEU A 28 28.06 24.53 10.71
N ASN A 29 28.30 23.41 10.02
CA ASN A 29 27.66 23.16 8.76
C ASN A 29 26.18 23.33 9.09
N ARG A 30 25.69 24.56 8.96
CA ARG A 30 24.41 24.79 8.31
C ARG A 30 24.56 24.23 6.90
N SER A 31 24.63 22.90 6.84
CA SER A 31 24.05 22.17 5.75
C SER A 31 22.64 22.70 5.67
N TYR A 32 22.24 23.14 4.49
CA TYR A 32 20.87 23.49 4.22
C TYR A 32 19.99 22.42 4.89
N HIS A 33 19.16 22.86 5.83
CA HIS A 33 18.15 22.01 6.43
C HIS A 33 17.22 21.61 5.29
N HIS A 34 17.48 20.45 4.68
CA HIS A 34 16.37 19.60 4.27
C HIS A 34 15.61 19.37 5.57
N ALA A 35 14.35 19.77 5.64
CA ALA A 35 13.46 19.31 6.70
C ALA A 35 13.72 17.80 6.86
N SER A 36 14.09 17.36 8.06
CA SER A 36 14.61 16.01 8.27
C SER A 36 13.49 15.00 8.08
N ARG A 37 13.29 14.54 6.84
CA ARG A 37 12.35 13.46 6.54
C ARG A 37 12.80 12.23 7.33
N ARG A 38 11.94 11.74 8.21
CA ARG A 38 12.20 10.54 8.99
C ARG A 38 11.49 9.35 8.38
N LEU A 39 12.21 8.24 8.27
CA LEU A 39 11.67 6.95 7.92
C LEU A 39 10.81 6.44 9.07
N LYS A 40 9.50 6.32 8.84
CA LYS A 40 8.52 5.71 9.72
C LYS A 40 7.95 4.48 9.03
N LEU A 41 8.03 3.34 9.71
CA LEU A 41 7.43 2.11 9.21
C LEU A 41 5.92 2.26 9.25
N ARG A 42 5.23 1.76 8.23
CA ARG A 42 3.77 1.90 8.14
C ARG A 42 3.08 1.22 9.32
N SER A 43 2.03 1.86 9.85
CA SER A 43 1.16 1.26 10.85
C SER A 43 0.08 0.44 10.15
N SER A 44 0.35 -0.84 9.86
CA SER A 44 -0.59 -1.73 9.18
C SER A 44 -1.49 -2.47 10.18
N TYR A 45 -2.38 -1.73 10.85
CA TYR A 45 -3.49 -2.35 11.61
C TYR A 45 -4.86 -1.82 11.20
N THR A 46 -5.14 -1.90 9.89
CA THR A 46 -6.51 -1.85 9.37
C THR A 46 -6.69 -2.98 8.38
N PHE A 47 -7.30 -4.08 8.84
CA PHE A 47 -7.77 -5.20 8.01
C PHE A 47 -8.96 -4.82 7.10
N THR A 48 -9.15 -3.52 6.81
CA THR A 48 -10.31 -2.99 6.11
C THR A 48 -9.89 -1.90 5.12
N GLY A 49 -9.84 -2.26 3.84
CA GLY A 49 -10.20 -1.37 2.74
C GLY A 49 -9.14 -0.40 2.20
N ALA A 50 -8.81 -0.63 0.92
CA ALA A 50 -8.49 0.36 -0.11
C ALA A 50 -7.20 1.19 -0.05
N ASN A 51 -6.42 1.20 1.05
CA ASN A 51 -5.20 2.03 1.15
C ASN A 51 -3.87 1.28 1.32
N ASP A 52 -3.88 -0.06 1.32
CA ASP A 52 -2.69 -0.88 1.64
C ASP A 52 -2.05 -1.57 0.43
N HIS A 53 -2.22 -1.00 -0.77
CA HIS A 53 -1.56 -1.45 -2.01
C HIS A 53 -0.20 -0.76 -2.24
N ARG A 54 0.26 0.01 -1.25
CA ARG A 54 1.59 0.61 -1.32
C ARG A 54 2.59 -0.51 -1.01
N VAL A 55 3.70 -0.58 -1.73
CA VAL A 55 4.68 -1.66 -1.53
C VAL A 55 6.03 -1.05 -1.18
N ALA A 56 6.76 -1.68 -0.26
CA ALA A 56 8.12 -1.29 0.03
C ALA A 56 9.01 -1.52 -1.20
N PHE A 57 9.61 -0.45 -1.71
CA PHE A 57 10.52 -0.49 -2.85
C PHE A 57 11.77 -1.34 -2.57
N ASP A 58 12.31 -1.25 -1.36
CA ASP A 58 13.50 -2.00 -0.94
C ASP A 58 13.12 -3.29 -0.22
N PRO A 59 13.59 -4.47 -0.69
CA PRO A 59 13.38 -5.75 -0.02
C PRO A 59 13.82 -5.81 1.45
N ILE A 60 14.83 -5.05 1.87
CA ILE A 60 15.23 -4.97 3.29
C ILE A 60 14.17 -4.25 4.10
N VAL A 61 13.64 -3.13 3.60
CA VAL A 61 12.57 -2.41 4.27
C VAL A 61 11.31 -3.29 4.33
N ALA A 62 10.98 -3.96 3.22
CA ALA A 62 9.88 -4.92 3.16
C ALA A 62 10.04 -6.05 4.20
N ASP A 63 11.26 -6.55 4.41
CA ASP A 63 11.52 -7.59 5.42
C ASP A 63 11.35 -7.08 6.85
N ILE A 64 11.75 -5.83 7.11
CA ILE A 64 11.54 -5.18 8.41
C ILE A 64 10.04 -4.99 8.66
N GLU A 65 9.29 -4.52 7.65
CA GLU A 65 7.83 -4.37 7.73
C GLU A 65 7.14 -5.71 7.99
N ARG A 66 7.45 -6.77 7.23
CA ARG A 66 6.86 -8.11 7.45
C ARG A 66 7.10 -8.66 8.84
N ARG A 67 8.34 -8.56 9.35
CA ARG A 67 8.66 -9.04 10.71
C ARG A 67 7.90 -8.28 11.78
N ARG A 68 7.65 -6.99 11.55
CA ARG A 68 6.80 -6.20 12.44
C ARG A 68 5.35 -6.70 12.38
N GLU A 69 4.81 -6.85 11.19
CA GLU A 69 3.45 -7.36 11.01
C GLU A 69 3.26 -8.74 11.64
N ASP A 70 4.24 -9.63 11.48
CA ASP A 70 4.23 -10.99 12.05
C ASP A 70 4.14 -10.97 13.58
N LYS A 71 4.97 -10.16 14.23
CA LYS A 71 4.94 -9.99 15.69
C LYS A 71 3.59 -9.47 16.18
N GLU A 72 3.04 -8.47 15.50
CA GLU A 72 1.74 -7.91 15.88
C GLU A 72 0.60 -8.92 15.63
N TRP A 73 0.67 -9.70 14.54
CA TRP A 73 -0.32 -10.73 14.22
C TRP A 73 -0.29 -11.84 15.25
N GLU A 74 0.89 -12.36 15.61
CA GLU A 74 1.06 -13.36 16.66
C GLU A 74 0.46 -12.90 17.99
N LYS A 75 0.66 -11.62 18.35
CA LYS A 75 0.09 -11.03 19.56
C LYS A 75 -1.43 -11.03 19.54
N LEU A 76 -2.05 -10.62 18.43
CA LEU A 76 -3.52 -10.66 18.29
C LEU A 76 -4.05 -12.08 18.34
N GLN A 77 -3.37 -13.02 17.68
CA GLN A 77 -3.76 -14.42 17.70
C GLN A 77 -3.65 -15.02 19.10
N PHE A 78 -2.62 -14.66 19.86
CA PHE A 78 -2.47 -15.07 21.25
C PHE A 78 -3.59 -14.51 22.12
N HIS A 79 -3.86 -13.21 22.03
CA HIS A 79 -4.93 -12.54 22.79
C HIS A 79 -6.32 -13.11 22.46
N ASN A 80 -6.62 -13.35 21.18
CA ASN A 80 -7.88 -13.96 20.74
C ASN A 80 -8.07 -15.39 21.28
N ARG A 81 -7.00 -16.19 21.37
CA ARG A 81 -7.05 -17.57 21.91
C ARG A 81 -7.10 -17.62 23.44
N HIS A 82 -6.62 -16.57 24.11
CA HIS A 82 -6.46 -16.51 25.56
C HIS A 82 -7.06 -15.23 26.18
N PRO A 83 -8.38 -14.99 26.04
CA PRO A 83 -9.03 -13.79 26.58
C PRO A 83 -9.00 -13.73 28.13
N GLU A 84 -8.71 -14.85 28.80
CA GLU A 84 -8.59 -14.91 30.27
C GLU A 84 -7.29 -14.28 30.82
N PHE A 85 -6.32 -13.97 29.95
CA PHE A 85 -5.02 -13.41 30.35
C PHE A 85 -4.95 -11.88 30.32
N ASP A 86 -6.08 -11.18 30.23
CA ASP A 86 -6.19 -9.72 30.31
C ASP A 86 -5.75 -9.11 31.66
N SER A 87 -5.38 -9.94 32.64
CA SER A 87 -5.01 -9.50 33.99
C SER A 87 -3.84 -10.30 34.57
N ALA A 88 -2.68 -10.27 33.92
CA ALA A 88 -1.42 -10.57 34.60
C ALA A 88 -0.29 -9.63 34.10
N PRO A 89 0.33 -8.83 34.98
CA PRO A 89 1.54 -8.11 34.64
C PRO A 89 2.77 -9.03 34.82
N ALA A 90 3.71 -8.88 33.89
CA ALA A 90 5.13 -9.29 33.91
C ALA A 90 5.52 -10.63 33.22
N ALA A 91 6.30 -10.45 32.14
CA ALA A 91 7.52 -11.20 31.81
C ALA A 91 7.54 -12.23 30.66
N GLU A 92 6.63 -12.19 29.70
CA GLU A 92 6.88 -12.81 28.38
C GLU A 92 6.63 -11.79 27.26
N SER A 93 7.75 -11.37 26.66
CA SER A 93 7.96 -10.51 25.48
C SER A 93 6.71 -9.87 24.87
N GLN A 94 6.35 -8.69 25.38
CA GLN A 94 5.87 -7.64 24.47
C GLN A 94 6.94 -7.50 23.38
N PRO A 95 6.61 -7.37 22.08
CA PRO A 95 7.61 -6.89 21.15
C PRO A 95 8.05 -5.56 21.74
N GLU A 96 9.30 -5.51 22.23
CA GLU A 96 9.73 -4.35 22.99
C GLU A 96 9.45 -3.17 22.07
N TRP A 97 8.82 -2.12 22.58
CA TRP A 97 8.83 -0.86 21.86
C TRP A 97 10.26 -0.51 21.41
N GLU A 98 11.27 -1.02 22.14
CA GLU A 98 12.67 -1.06 21.74
C GLU A 98 12.94 -1.81 20.42
N ASP A 99 12.35 -2.97 20.12
CA ASP A 99 12.55 -3.66 18.82
C ASP A 99 12.08 -2.81 17.62
N PHE A 100 10.95 -2.10 17.77
CA PHE A 100 10.41 -1.24 16.73
C PHE A 100 11.14 0.10 16.65
N MET A 101 11.45 0.72 17.80
CA MET A 101 12.35 1.87 17.86
C MET A 101 13.71 1.49 17.27
N ASN A 102 14.23 0.28 17.52
CA ASN A 102 15.48 -0.20 16.94
C ASN A 102 15.39 -0.33 15.42
N ALA A 103 14.24 -0.73 14.88
CA ALA A 103 14.04 -0.83 13.43
C ALA A 103 13.94 0.54 12.75
N GLU A 104 13.17 1.47 13.31
CA GLU A 104 13.10 2.85 12.81
C GLU A 104 14.43 3.58 13.03
N ASP A 105 15.09 3.41 14.18
CA ASP A 105 16.43 3.93 14.44
C ASP A 105 17.43 3.35 13.43
N TYR A 106 17.31 2.06 13.07
CA TYR A 106 18.16 1.43 12.06
C TYR A 106 17.98 2.10 10.70
N LEU A 107 16.73 2.33 10.27
CA LEU A 107 16.43 2.99 9.01
C LEU A 107 16.89 4.45 8.99
N ASN A 108 16.75 5.17 10.09
CA ASN A 108 17.13 6.59 10.21
C ASN A 108 18.61 6.83 10.55
N ASP A 109 19.40 5.77 10.70
CA ASP A 109 20.84 5.87 10.96
C ASP A 109 21.61 5.76 9.64
N GLU A 110 22.10 6.89 9.13
CA GLU A 110 22.84 6.99 7.87
C GLU A 110 24.09 6.09 7.80
N ASP A 111 24.72 5.76 8.93
CA ASP A 111 25.87 4.86 8.97
C ASP A 111 25.43 3.39 8.85
N ARG A 112 24.20 3.06 9.28
CA ARG A 112 23.64 1.69 9.25
C ARG A 112 22.75 1.40 8.05
N PHE A 113 22.01 2.40 7.56
CA PHE A 113 21.08 2.33 6.45
C PHE A 113 21.32 3.51 5.48
N ASN A 114 22.35 3.36 4.65
CA ASN A 114 22.67 4.35 3.63
C ASN A 114 21.75 4.18 2.40
N ILE A 115 20.71 5.01 2.30
CA ILE A 115 19.68 4.97 1.24
C ILE A 115 20.31 5.03 -0.15
N THR A 116 21.26 5.94 -0.36
CA THR A 116 21.96 6.09 -1.65
C THR A 116 22.73 4.82 -2.02
N GLY A 117 23.42 4.21 -1.05
CA GLY A 117 24.11 2.94 -1.23
C GLY A 117 23.15 1.79 -1.55
N ARG A 118 21.94 1.80 -0.97
CA ARG A 118 20.87 0.85 -1.31
C ARG A 118 20.45 0.99 -2.77
N LEU A 119 20.22 2.21 -3.26
CA LEU A 119 19.83 2.43 -4.65
C LEU A 119 20.88 1.94 -5.64
N VAL A 120 22.17 2.15 -5.37
CA VAL A 120 23.27 1.59 -6.19
C VAL A 120 23.22 0.06 -6.26
N LEU A 121 22.85 -0.61 -5.17
CA LEU A 121 22.73 -2.07 -5.13
C LEU A 121 21.44 -2.60 -5.77
N LEU A 122 20.40 -1.79 -5.80
CA LEU A 122 19.09 -2.15 -6.37
C LEU A 122 19.03 -1.89 -7.87
N PHE A 123 19.68 -0.83 -8.36
CA PHE A 123 19.69 -0.44 -9.78
C PHE A 123 19.90 -1.62 -10.75
N PRO A 124 21.00 -2.41 -10.67
CA PRO A 124 21.23 -3.51 -11.61
C PRO A 124 20.29 -4.72 -11.41
N LYS A 125 19.43 -4.70 -10.38
CA LYS A 125 18.38 -5.72 -10.20
C LYS A 125 17.05 -5.30 -10.81
N ILE A 126 16.90 -4.01 -11.11
CA ILE A 126 15.71 -3.42 -11.71
C ILE A 126 15.92 -3.32 -13.22
N ASP A 127 17.06 -2.79 -13.65
CA ASP A 127 17.51 -2.73 -15.05
C ASP A 127 17.88 -4.14 -15.55
N VAL A 128 16.96 -4.82 -16.22
CA VAL A 128 17.10 -6.24 -16.61
C VAL A 128 16.56 -6.57 -18.00
N ASP A 129 15.68 -5.76 -18.59
CA ASP A 129 15.07 -6.08 -19.90
C ASP A 129 14.69 -4.81 -20.71
N PRO A 130 15.61 -4.28 -21.55
CA PRO A 130 17.02 -4.68 -21.70
C PRO A 130 17.93 -4.07 -20.64
N GLU A 131 19.02 -4.76 -20.26
CA GLU A 131 20.09 -4.18 -19.42
C GLU A 131 20.81 -3.05 -20.19
N ASP A 132 20.29 -1.83 -20.12
CA ASP A 132 20.71 -0.70 -20.95
C ASP A 132 21.25 0.50 -20.14
N GLY A 133 21.31 0.36 -18.82
CA GLY A 133 21.78 1.40 -17.91
C GLY A 133 20.70 2.43 -17.57
N PHE A 134 19.44 2.15 -17.88
CA PHE A 134 18.28 2.95 -17.52
C PHE A 134 17.20 2.08 -16.89
N VAL A 135 16.54 2.59 -15.87
CA VAL A 135 15.33 1.97 -15.31
C VAL A 135 14.13 2.54 -16.03
N SER A 136 13.45 1.73 -16.84
CA SER A 136 12.21 2.10 -17.51
C SER A 136 10.97 1.97 -16.61
N GLU A 137 9.86 2.60 -17.00
CA GLU A 137 8.55 2.43 -16.35
C GLU A 137 8.15 0.95 -16.22
N SER A 138 8.37 0.16 -17.27
CA SER A 138 8.05 -1.27 -17.31
C SER A 138 8.84 -2.05 -16.28
N GLU A 139 10.14 -1.81 -16.17
CA GLU A 139 11.02 -2.49 -15.23
C GLU A 139 10.71 -2.11 -13.78
N LEU A 140 10.47 -0.82 -13.53
CA LEU A 140 10.09 -0.34 -12.21
C LEU A 140 8.72 -0.88 -11.79
N THR A 141 7.77 -0.96 -12.73
CA THR A 141 6.45 -1.58 -12.52
C THR A 141 6.61 -3.06 -12.16
N GLN A 142 7.40 -3.82 -12.92
CA GLN A 142 7.67 -5.23 -12.63
C GLN A 142 8.37 -5.42 -11.29
N TRP A 143 9.30 -4.53 -10.94
CA TRP A 143 9.99 -4.55 -9.66
C TRP A 143 9.01 -4.36 -8.48
N ASN A 144 8.17 -3.34 -8.56
CA ASN A 144 7.16 -3.03 -7.54
C ASN A 144 6.13 -4.15 -7.44
N LEU A 145 5.64 -4.67 -8.57
CA LEU A 145 4.69 -5.77 -8.62
C LEU A 145 5.27 -7.01 -7.93
N LYS A 146 6.52 -7.36 -8.22
CA LYS A 146 7.19 -8.51 -7.58
C LYS A 146 7.35 -8.34 -6.07
N GLN A 147 7.53 -7.11 -5.58
CA GLN A 147 7.52 -6.88 -4.14
C GLN A 147 6.09 -7.02 -3.60
N SER A 148 5.06 -6.56 -4.33
CA SER A 148 3.66 -6.68 -3.90
C SER A 148 3.22 -8.13 -3.79
N GLU A 149 3.48 -8.92 -4.84
CA GLU A 149 3.12 -10.34 -4.89
C GLU A 149 3.73 -11.12 -3.71
N LYS A 150 4.94 -10.77 -3.26
CA LYS A 150 5.54 -11.40 -2.08
C LYS A 150 4.83 -11.03 -0.80
N GLU A 151 4.43 -9.77 -0.66
CA GLU A 151 3.75 -9.27 0.52
C GLU A 151 2.33 -9.85 0.63
N VAL A 152 1.61 -9.82 -0.49
CA VAL A 152 0.30 -10.45 -0.66
C VAL A 152 0.38 -11.94 -0.32
N LEU A 153 1.34 -12.68 -0.89
CA LEU A 153 1.50 -14.11 -0.61
C LEU A 153 1.86 -14.39 0.86
N HIS A 154 2.68 -13.56 1.49
CA HIS A 154 3.01 -13.69 2.92
C HIS A 154 1.77 -13.49 3.80
N ARG A 155 0.92 -12.53 3.47
CA ARG A 155 -0.37 -12.31 4.15
C ARG A 155 -1.34 -13.47 3.91
N THR A 156 -1.46 -13.96 2.68
CA THR A 156 -2.24 -15.14 2.33
C THR A 156 -1.80 -16.37 3.13
N GLN A 157 -0.48 -16.57 3.31
CA GLN A 157 0.04 -17.68 4.10
C GLN A 157 -0.42 -17.62 5.56
N ARG A 158 -0.48 -16.42 6.17
CA ARG A 158 -1.01 -16.25 7.52
C ARG A 158 -2.51 -16.55 7.60
N GLU A 159 -3.28 -16.08 6.63
CA GLU A 159 -4.71 -16.42 6.54
C GLU A 159 -4.92 -17.93 6.38
N MET A 160 -4.07 -18.58 5.59
CA MET A 160 -4.10 -20.03 5.44
C MET A 160 -3.84 -20.73 6.76
N GLU A 161 -2.89 -20.28 7.58
CA GLU A 161 -2.63 -20.87 8.90
C GLU A 161 -3.82 -20.74 9.89
N LEU A 162 -4.71 -19.76 9.68
CA LEU A 162 -5.93 -19.61 10.48
C LEU A 162 -7.03 -20.56 10.04
N HIS A 163 -7.09 -20.86 8.75
CA HIS A 163 -8.13 -21.68 8.15
C HIS A 163 -7.77 -23.16 8.07
N ASP A 164 -6.49 -23.49 7.83
CA ASP A 164 -5.97 -24.87 7.79
C ASP A 164 -5.92 -25.50 9.20
N LYS A 165 -7.07 -26.03 9.62
CA LYS A 165 -7.24 -26.65 10.94
C LYS A 165 -6.56 -28.01 11.03
N ASN A 166 -6.54 -28.75 9.92
CA ASN A 166 -6.02 -30.11 9.87
C ASN A 166 -4.48 -30.15 9.63
N LYS A 167 -3.89 -29.01 9.24
CA LYS A 167 -2.47 -28.77 8.96
C LYS A 167 -1.93 -29.55 7.76
N ASP A 168 -2.74 -29.76 6.73
CA ASP A 168 -2.35 -30.41 5.48
C ASP A 168 -1.78 -29.43 4.44
N GLY A 169 -1.80 -28.13 4.72
CA GLY A 169 -1.32 -27.08 3.83
C GLY A 169 -2.30 -26.73 2.71
N LEU A 170 -3.54 -27.21 2.80
CA LEU A 170 -4.63 -26.93 1.90
C LEU A 170 -5.82 -26.39 2.69
N ILE A 171 -6.76 -25.74 2.00
CA ILE A 171 -7.98 -25.23 2.63
C ILE A 171 -9.17 -25.91 1.98
N SER A 172 -9.89 -26.74 2.75
CA SER A 172 -11.19 -27.23 2.32
C SER A 172 -12.28 -26.18 2.52
N PHE A 173 -13.37 -26.28 1.75
CA PHE A 173 -14.55 -25.44 1.94
C PHE A 173 -15.11 -25.51 3.38
N SER A 174 -14.92 -26.67 4.05
CA SER A 174 -15.37 -26.85 5.44
C SER A 174 -14.49 -26.15 6.48
N GLU A 175 -13.23 -25.89 6.14
CA GLU A 175 -12.25 -25.20 6.97
C GLU A 175 -12.36 -23.68 6.86
N TYR A 176 -12.76 -23.20 5.69
CA TYR A 176 -13.08 -21.81 5.43
C TYR A 176 -14.43 -21.40 6.07
N GLU A 177 -14.45 -21.26 7.40
CA GLU A 177 -15.64 -20.83 8.13
C GLU A 177 -16.10 -19.43 7.70
N ALA A 178 -17.42 -19.24 7.55
CA ALA A 178 -17.97 -17.92 7.31
C ALA A 178 -17.69 -16.99 8.51
N PRO A 179 -17.35 -15.71 8.27
CA PRO A 179 -17.18 -14.73 9.34
C PRO A 179 -18.37 -14.71 10.30
N SER A 180 -18.11 -14.40 11.57
CA SER A 180 -19.11 -14.44 12.65
C SER A 180 -20.37 -13.61 12.38
N TRP A 181 -20.26 -12.53 11.59
CA TRP A 181 -21.39 -11.69 11.17
C TRP A 181 -22.29 -12.36 10.12
N VAL A 182 -21.77 -13.26 9.29
CA VAL A 182 -22.55 -14.13 8.38
C VAL A 182 -23.19 -15.29 9.16
N ARG A 183 -22.53 -15.77 10.23
CA ARG A 183 -23.07 -16.85 11.07
C ARG A 183 -24.22 -16.41 11.98
N ASN A 184 -24.26 -15.11 12.31
CA ASN A 184 -25.26 -14.50 13.18
C ASN A 184 -26.40 -13.79 12.43
N SER A 185 -26.36 -13.73 11.09
CA SER A 185 -27.53 -13.30 10.33
C SER A 185 -28.55 -14.44 10.33
N ASP A 186 -29.64 -14.25 11.06
CA ASP A 186 -30.81 -15.11 10.89
C ASP A 186 -31.14 -15.13 9.39
N ASN A 187 -31.24 -16.34 8.83
CA ASN A 187 -31.39 -16.65 7.39
C ASN A 187 -32.65 -16.07 6.72
N THR A 188 -33.28 -15.08 7.36
CA THR A 188 -34.61 -14.54 7.10
C THR A 188 -34.64 -13.01 6.95
N SER A 189 -33.55 -12.27 7.28
CA SER A 189 -33.62 -10.79 7.28
C SER A 189 -33.16 -10.12 5.98
N PHE A 190 -32.38 -10.79 5.13
CA PHE A 190 -31.82 -10.17 3.91
C PHE A 190 -32.00 -10.98 2.62
N GLY A 191 -32.95 -11.93 2.58
CA GLY A 191 -33.49 -12.53 1.34
C GLY A 191 -32.52 -13.28 0.41
N TYR A 192 -31.21 -13.29 0.71
CA TYR A 192 -30.18 -14.00 -0.03
C TYR A 192 -29.53 -15.02 0.90
N ASP A 193 -29.53 -16.27 0.48
CA ASP A 193 -28.77 -17.35 1.11
C ASP A 193 -27.28 -16.99 1.02
N MET A 194 -26.67 -16.59 2.13
CA MET A 194 -25.30 -16.03 2.16
C MET A 194 -24.20 -17.11 2.09
N GLY A 195 -24.55 -18.37 1.75
CA GLY A 195 -23.62 -19.48 1.61
C GLY A 195 -23.22 -19.82 0.16
N TRP A 196 -24.15 -19.74 -0.80
CA TRP A 196 -23.94 -20.26 -2.16
C TRP A 196 -22.87 -19.49 -2.97
N TRP A 197 -22.75 -18.18 -2.76
CA TRP A 197 -21.77 -17.35 -3.48
C TRP A 197 -20.33 -17.68 -3.08
N LYS A 198 -20.12 -18.18 -1.86
CA LYS A 198 -18.80 -18.66 -1.42
C LYS A 198 -18.47 -20.01 -2.03
N GLU A 199 -19.45 -20.86 -2.30
CA GLU A 199 -19.22 -22.14 -2.99
C GLU A 199 -18.91 -21.91 -4.48
N GLU A 200 -19.61 -21.00 -5.16
CA GLU A 200 -19.24 -20.61 -6.53
C GLU A 200 -17.87 -19.93 -6.57
N HIS A 201 -17.57 -19.05 -5.60
CA HIS A 201 -16.25 -18.41 -5.47
C HIS A 201 -15.15 -19.45 -5.25
N PHE A 202 -15.33 -20.34 -4.27
CA PHE A 202 -14.38 -21.40 -3.95
C PHE A 202 -14.16 -22.31 -5.15
N ASN A 203 -15.22 -22.73 -5.84
CA ASN A 203 -15.14 -23.53 -7.06
C ASN A 203 -14.54 -22.79 -8.25
N ALA A 204 -14.67 -21.46 -8.31
CA ALA A 204 -14.03 -20.65 -9.34
C ALA A 204 -12.53 -20.52 -9.11
N SER A 205 -12.11 -20.45 -7.84
CA SER A 205 -10.71 -20.41 -7.41
C SER A 205 -10.01 -21.77 -7.48
N ASP A 206 -10.73 -22.86 -7.23
CA ASP A 206 -10.26 -24.25 -7.41
C ASP A 206 -10.02 -24.54 -8.91
N ALA A 207 -8.76 -24.39 -9.32
CA ALA A 207 -8.38 -24.44 -10.72
C ALA A 207 -8.24 -25.88 -11.22
N ASP A 208 -7.78 -26.78 -10.36
CA ASP A 208 -7.60 -28.20 -10.67
C ASP A 208 -8.82 -29.09 -10.37
N GLY A 209 -9.78 -28.57 -9.59
CA GLY A 209 -11.06 -29.20 -9.30
C GLY A 209 -10.98 -30.30 -8.25
N ASP A 210 -9.97 -30.30 -7.38
CA ASP A 210 -9.80 -31.30 -6.34
C ASP A 210 -10.64 -31.03 -5.07
N GLY A 211 -11.31 -29.88 -5.01
CA GLY A 211 -12.17 -29.45 -3.91
C GLY A 211 -11.40 -28.86 -2.72
N LEU A 212 -10.11 -28.60 -2.87
CA LEU A 212 -9.22 -28.01 -1.88
C LEU A 212 -8.48 -26.84 -2.53
N LEU A 213 -8.22 -25.76 -1.78
CA LEU A 213 -7.41 -24.65 -2.29
C LEU A 213 -5.97 -24.81 -1.81
N ASN A 214 -5.04 -24.92 -2.75
CA ASN A 214 -3.62 -24.75 -2.46
C ASN A 214 -3.27 -23.27 -2.22
N ILE A 215 -2.04 -22.95 -1.81
CA ILE A 215 -1.66 -21.57 -1.49
C ILE A 215 -1.83 -20.58 -2.65
N THR A 216 -1.62 -21.02 -3.89
CA THR A 216 -1.81 -20.18 -5.08
C THR A 216 -3.29 -19.95 -5.37
N GLU A 217 -4.11 -21.00 -5.28
CA GLU A 217 -5.56 -20.89 -5.48
C GLU A 217 -6.24 -20.11 -4.36
N PHE A 218 -5.75 -20.26 -3.13
CA PHE A 218 -6.21 -19.47 -1.99
C PHE A 218 -5.77 -18.00 -2.10
N ASN A 219 -4.58 -17.74 -2.62
CA ASN A 219 -4.15 -16.38 -2.94
C ASN A 219 -5.09 -15.74 -3.97
N ASP A 220 -5.40 -16.47 -5.04
CA ASP A 220 -6.35 -16.02 -6.06
C ASP A 220 -7.76 -15.81 -5.47
N PHE A 221 -8.20 -16.70 -4.59
CA PHE A 221 -9.47 -16.57 -3.85
C PHE A 221 -9.54 -15.31 -2.97
N LEU A 222 -8.45 -14.94 -2.29
CA LEU A 222 -8.40 -13.70 -1.49
C LEU A 222 -8.23 -12.45 -2.36
N HIS A 223 -7.55 -12.59 -3.50
CA HIS A 223 -7.18 -11.52 -4.41
C HIS A 223 -7.66 -11.79 -5.85
N PRO A 224 -8.99 -11.84 -6.09
CA PRO A 224 -9.55 -12.24 -7.38
C PRO A 224 -9.18 -11.27 -8.51
N ALA A 225 -8.88 -10.01 -8.19
CA ALA A 225 -8.43 -8.98 -9.14
C ALA A 225 -7.06 -9.27 -9.78
N ASP A 226 -6.20 -10.02 -9.08
CA ASP A 226 -4.84 -10.37 -9.52
C ASP A 226 -4.78 -11.72 -10.21
N SER A 227 -5.86 -12.50 -10.12
CA SER A 227 -5.90 -13.83 -10.68
C SER A 227 -5.86 -13.80 -12.20
N LYS A 228 -5.11 -14.76 -12.76
CA LYS A 228 -5.11 -15.05 -14.20
C LYS A 228 -6.18 -16.06 -14.58
N ASN A 229 -6.96 -16.56 -13.61
CA ASN A 229 -7.99 -17.55 -13.83
C ASN A 229 -9.25 -16.87 -14.42
N PRO A 230 -9.62 -17.17 -15.68
CA PRO A 230 -10.77 -16.52 -16.32
C PRO A 230 -12.09 -16.82 -15.61
N LYS A 231 -12.22 -18.00 -14.96
CA LYS A 231 -13.43 -18.33 -14.20
C LYS A 231 -13.62 -17.39 -13.01
N LEU A 232 -12.54 -17.05 -12.34
CA LEU A 232 -12.57 -16.20 -11.16
C LEU A 232 -12.83 -14.74 -11.53
N VAL A 233 -12.24 -14.26 -12.62
CA VAL A 233 -12.53 -12.91 -13.15
C VAL A 233 -13.99 -12.81 -13.63
N GLN A 234 -14.52 -13.85 -14.27
CA GLN A 234 -15.95 -13.92 -14.62
C GLN A 234 -16.85 -13.94 -13.38
N TRP A 235 -16.48 -14.72 -12.36
CA TRP A 235 -17.19 -14.72 -11.08
C TRP A 235 -17.20 -13.32 -10.44
N LEU A 236 -16.07 -12.61 -10.47
CA LEU A 236 -15.98 -11.24 -9.95
C LEU A 236 -16.92 -10.29 -10.71
N CYS A 237 -17.07 -10.45 -12.03
CA CYS A 237 -18.05 -9.69 -12.80
C CYS A 237 -19.50 -10.01 -12.38
N LYS A 238 -19.81 -11.29 -12.16
CA LYS A 238 -21.13 -11.70 -11.67
C LYS A 238 -21.44 -11.15 -10.29
N GLU A 239 -20.43 -11.06 -9.41
CA GLU A 239 -20.59 -10.41 -8.11
C GLU A 239 -20.96 -8.94 -8.27
N GLU A 240 -20.25 -8.20 -9.12
CA GLU A 240 -20.55 -6.79 -9.36
C GLU A 240 -21.98 -6.59 -9.88
N ILE A 241 -22.44 -7.47 -10.78
CA ILE A 241 -23.84 -7.49 -11.24
C ILE A 241 -24.76 -7.76 -10.06
N ARG A 242 -24.54 -8.84 -9.31
CA ARG A 242 -25.42 -9.28 -8.23
C ARG A 242 -25.61 -8.24 -7.13
N GLU A 243 -24.59 -7.46 -6.82
CA GLU A 243 -24.67 -6.38 -5.84
C GLU A 243 -25.53 -5.20 -6.29
N ARG A 244 -25.70 -5.00 -7.61
CA ARG A 244 -26.28 -3.79 -8.21
C ARG A 244 -27.60 -4.05 -8.93
N ASP A 245 -27.78 -5.26 -9.42
CA ASP A 245 -28.97 -5.79 -10.08
C ASP A 245 -30.15 -5.78 -9.08
N THR A 246 -30.91 -4.69 -9.17
CA THR A 246 -32.02 -4.40 -8.26
C THR A 246 -33.30 -5.09 -8.75
N ASP A 247 -33.46 -5.23 -10.06
CA ASP A 247 -34.64 -5.85 -10.68
C ASP A 247 -34.50 -7.37 -10.87
N LYS A 248 -33.32 -7.93 -10.61
CA LYS A 248 -32.94 -9.35 -10.64
C LYS A 248 -33.04 -9.97 -12.03
N ASP A 249 -32.76 -9.20 -13.07
CA ASP A 249 -32.76 -9.68 -14.45
C ASP A 249 -31.44 -10.36 -14.86
N GLY A 250 -30.42 -10.33 -14.00
CA GLY A 250 -29.10 -10.92 -14.21
C GLY A 250 -28.17 -10.06 -15.06
N LYS A 251 -28.53 -8.81 -15.33
CA LYS A 251 -27.74 -7.81 -16.05
C LYS A 251 -27.77 -6.48 -15.29
N VAL A 252 -27.01 -5.50 -15.78
CA VAL A 252 -26.99 -4.14 -15.20
C VAL A 252 -27.61 -3.16 -16.19
N ASN A 253 -28.77 -2.61 -15.84
CA ASN A 253 -29.42 -1.57 -16.65
C ASN A 253 -28.74 -0.20 -16.45
N PHE A 254 -29.09 0.79 -17.28
CA PHE A 254 -28.47 2.12 -17.21
C PHE A 254 -28.61 2.79 -15.84
N ASN A 255 -29.75 2.62 -15.17
CA ASN A 255 -30.00 3.26 -13.87
C ASN A 255 -29.10 2.66 -12.79
N GLU A 256 -28.93 1.34 -12.80
CA GLU A 256 -28.02 0.61 -11.91
C GLU A 256 -26.56 0.95 -12.18
N PHE A 257 -26.17 1.03 -13.45
CA PHE A 257 -24.83 1.49 -13.82
C PHE A 257 -24.57 2.93 -13.33
N PHE A 258 -25.52 3.84 -13.56
CA PHE A 258 -25.37 5.26 -13.22
C PHE A 258 -25.22 5.50 -11.71
N HIS A 259 -26.03 4.80 -10.91
CA HIS A 259 -26.01 4.96 -9.46
C HIS A 259 -24.97 4.09 -8.75
N GLY A 260 -24.52 2.99 -9.36
CA GLY A 260 -23.68 1.98 -8.71
C GLY A 260 -22.26 1.82 -9.25
N LEU A 261 -22.00 2.10 -10.54
CA LEU A 261 -20.69 1.86 -11.18
C LEU A 261 -20.06 3.12 -11.75
N PHE A 262 -20.88 4.08 -12.18
CA PHE A 262 -20.41 5.22 -12.96
C PHE A 262 -19.36 6.05 -12.22
N ASP A 263 -19.54 6.31 -10.92
CA ASP A 263 -18.55 7.07 -10.15
C ASP A 263 -17.22 6.32 -9.99
N LEU A 264 -17.25 4.99 -9.84
CA LEU A 264 -16.04 4.16 -9.77
C LEU A 264 -15.30 4.16 -11.12
N VAL A 265 -16.04 4.05 -12.23
CA VAL A 265 -15.47 3.98 -13.58
C VAL A 265 -14.99 5.35 -14.08
N ARG A 266 -15.65 6.45 -13.68
CA ARG A 266 -15.32 7.81 -14.14
C ARG A 266 -14.08 8.39 -13.48
N ASN A 267 -13.85 8.12 -12.19
CA ASN A 267 -12.68 8.59 -11.45
C ASN A 267 -11.33 8.14 -12.05
N TYR A 268 -11.36 7.21 -13.01
CA TYR A 268 -10.20 6.71 -13.74
C TYR A 268 -9.76 7.52 -14.95
N ASN A 269 -10.61 8.40 -15.51
CA ASN A 269 -10.35 9.06 -16.79
C ASN A 269 -9.99 10.55 -16.69
N GLU A 270 -10.14 11.19 -15.52
CA GLU A 270 -9.89 12.62 -15.36
C GLU A 270 -8.97 12.91 -14.17
N GLU A 271 -7.71 13.23 -14.49
CA GLU A 271 -6.77 13.87 -13.58
C GLU A 271 -7.36 15.19 -13.07
N GLY A 272 -7.87 15.15 -11.85
CA GLY A 272 -8.20 16.31 -11.02
C GLY A 272 -9.59 16.89 -11.27
N TYR A 273 -10.52 16.68 -10.34
CA TYR A 273 -11.50 17.73 -10.00
C TYR A 273 -12.06 17.56 -8.58
N ASN A 274 -12.19 18.71 -7.91
CA ASN A 274 -12.72 18.86 -6.56
C ASN A 274 -14.12 18.24 -6.41
N SER A 275 -14.30 17.49 -5.32
CA SER A 275 -15.58 17.01 -4.82
C SER A 275 -16.51 18.18 -4.44
N SER A 276 -17.13 18.81 -5.42
CA SER A 276 -18.37 19.55 -5.24
C SER A 276 -19.47 18.81 -6.01
N HIS A 277 -20.52 18.38 -5.30
CA HIS A 277 -21.71 17.75 -5.87
C HIS A 277 -22.27 18.58 -7.04
N GLU A 278 -21.83 18.28 -8.27
CA GLU A 278 -22.48 18.78 -9.47
C GLU A 278 -23.82 18.06 -9.66
N SER A 279 -24.83 18.78 -10.11
CA SER A 279 -26.20 18.27 -10.24
C SER A 279 -26.27 17.03 -11.13
N SER A 280 -27.02 16.01 -10.69
CA SER A 280 -27.28 14.72 -11.37
C SER A 280 -27.54 14.82 -12.89
N ASP A 281 -28.18 15.89 -13.35
CA ASP A 281 -28.53 16.10 -14.76
C ASP A 281 -27.31 16.37 -15.67
N LEU A 282 -26.20 16.90 -15.12
CA LEU A 282 -24.95 17.12 -15.87
C LEU A 282 -24.13 15.84 -16.04
N MET A 283 -24.36 14.85 -15.17
CA MET A 283 -23.59 13.60 -15.12
C MET A 283 -24.22 12.49 -15.96
N GLU A 284 -25.51 12.61 -16.30
CA GLU A 284 -26.22 11.60 -17.10
C GLU A 284 -25.66 11.49 -18.53
N ALA A 285 -25.27 12.60 -19.15
CA ALA A 285 -24.70 12.61 -20.50
C ALA A 285 -23.36 11.86 -20.62
N PRO A 286 -22.34 12.10 -19.77
CA PRO A 286 -21.12 11.30 -19.77
C PRO A 286 -21.38 9.84 -19.36
N ALA A 287 -22.33 9.57 -18.46
CA ALA A 287 -22.72 8.22 -18.10
C ALA A 287 -23.31 7.44 -19.27
N LYS A 288 -24.25 8.04 -20.02
CA LYS A 288 -24.83 7.41 -21.22
C LYS A 288 -23.76 7.10 -22.26
N LYS A 289 -22.78 8.01 -22.43
CA LYS A 289 -21.66 7.79 -23.34
C LYS A 289 -20.81 6.58 -22.92
N LEU A 290 -20.46 6.45 -21.65
CA LEU A 290 -19.72 5.29 -21.16
C LEU A 290 -20.55 4.01 -21.26
N PHE A 291 -21.81 4.05 -20.85
CA PHE A 291 -22.72 2.91 -20.94
C PHE A 291 -22.81 2.38 -22.37
N SER A 292 -23.03 3.25 -23.37
CA SER A 292 -23.06 2.85 -24.78
C SER A 292 -21.71 2.41 -25.35
N GLN A 293 -20.59 2.66 -24.67
CA GLN A 293 -19.28 2.10 -25.06
C GLN A 293 -19.08 0.68 -24.49
N LEU A 294 -19.73 0.37 -23.38
CA LEU A 294 -19.67 -0.92 -22.72
C LEU A 294 -20.70 -1.90 -23.29
N ASP A 295 -21.90 -1.42 -23.56
CA ASP A 295 -22.99 -2.14 -24.24
C ASP A 295 -22.63 -2.34 -25.72
N LYS A 296 -21.98 -3.47 -26.01
CA LYS A 296 -21.46 -3.83 -27.34
C LYS A 296 -22.53 -4.47 -28.20
N ASP A 297 -23.47 -5.19 -27.59
CA ASP A 297 -24.55 -5.85 -28.33
C ASP A 297 -25.77 -4.93 -28.55
N GLY A 298 -25.84 -3.80 -27.83
CA GLY A 298 -26.83 -2.75 -27.99
C GLY A 298 -28.20 -3.12 -27.43
N ASP A 299 -28.27 -4.08 -26.51
CA ASP A 299 -29.52 -4.53 -25.90
C ASP A 299 -29.99 -3.62 -24.75
N GLY A 300 -29.16 -2.65 -24.36
CA GLY A 300 -29.46 -1.67 -23.32
C GLY A 300 -29.18 -2.18 -21.90
N LEU A 301 -28.53 -3.34 -21.74
CA LEU A 301 -28.20 -4.00 -20.48
C LEU A 301 -26.74 -4.50 -20.50
N LEU A 302 -25.96 -4.21 -19.46
CA LEU A 302 -24.58 -4.70 -19.39
C LEU A 302 -24.55 -6.14 -18.89
N SER A 303 -24.01 -7.03 -19.71
CA SER A 303 -23.74 -8.43 -19.40
C SER A 303 -22.39 -8.64 -18.68
N GLU A 304 -22.19 -9.82 -18.09
CA GLU A 304 -20.92 -10.19 -17.44
C GLU A 304 -19.71 -10.01 -18.37
N ASP A 305 -19.85 -10.37 -19.65
CA ASP A 305 -18.80 -10.26 -20.65
C ASP A 305 -18.45 -8.81 -21.02
N GLU A 306 -19.41 -7.89 -20.88
CA GLU A 306 -19.20 -6.46 -21.13
C GLU A 306 -18.55 -5.77 -19.93
N LEU A 307 -18.95 -6.18 -18.72
CA LEU A 307 -18.34 -5.78 -17.45
C LEU A 307 -16.87 -6.21 -17.32
N LEU A 308 -16.46 -7.33 -17.94
CA LEU A 308 -15.04 -7.74 -18.00
C LEU A 308 -14.12 -6.62 -18.48
N SER A 309 -14.59 -5.72 -19.36
CA SER A 309 -13.76 -4.63 -19.87
C SER A 309 -13.49 -3.51 -18.86
N ILE A 310 -14.31 -3.42 -17.81
CA ILE A 310 -14.17 -2.42 -16.73
C ILE A 310 -13.85 -3.06 -15.39
N ILE A 311 -13.81 -4.38 -15.27
CA ILE A 311 -13.58 -5.06 -13.99
C ILE A 311 -12.25 -4.65 -13.35
N GLY A 312 -11.19 -4.48 -14.15
CA GLY A 312 -9.90 -3.97 -13.66
C GLY A 312 -9.90 -2.51 -13.21
N LYS A 313 -10.98 -1.75 -13.48
CA LYS A 313 -11.18 -0.40 -12.92
C LYS A 313 -11.96 -0.46 -11.60
N LEU A 314 -12.90 -1.39 -11.50
CA LEU A 314 -13.70 -1.62 -10.30
C LEU A 314 -12.87 -2.28 -9.20
N HIS A 315 -12.05 -3.24 -9.61
CA HIS A 315 -11.11 -4.00 -8.78
C HIS A 315 -9.71 -3.86 -9.38
N PRO A 316 -8.97 -2.81 -9.03
CA PRO A 316 -7.65 -2.58 -9.55
C PRO A 316 -6.69 -3.66 -9.05
N SER A 317 -5.91 -4.23 -9.96
CA SER A 317 -4.91 -5.25 -9.61
C SER A 317 -3.65 -4.62 -8.99
N GLU A 318 -2.85 -5.44 -8.33
CA GLU A 318 -1.51 -5.10 -7.84
C GLU A 318 -0.61 -4.58 -8.96
N HIS A 319 -0.78 -5.07 -10.19
CA HIS A 319 -0.07 -4.52 -11.35
C HIS A 319 -0.46 -3.06 -11.60
N TYR A 320 -1.74 -2.70 -11.45
CA TYR A 320 -2.18 -1.32 -11.61
C TYR A 320 -1.55 -0.42 -10.54
N TYR A 321 -1.56 -0.82 -9.27
CA TYR A 321 -0.94 -0.06 -8.19
C TYR A 321 0.59 0.04 -8.35
N ALA A 322 1.25 -1.06 -8.75
CA ALA A 322 2.67 -1.08 -9.04
C ALA A 322 3.07 -0.10 -10.16
N LYS A 323 2.23 -0.02 -11.20
CA LYS A 323 2.41 0.95 -12.30
C LYS A 323 2.23 2.38 -11.81
N GLN A 324 1.16 2.69 -11.08
CA GLN A 324 0.96 4.04 -10.53
C GLN A 324 2.13 4.48 -9.65
N GLN A 325 2.69 3.58 -8.85
CA GLN A 325 3.88 3.85 -8.05
C GLN A 325 5.10 4.12 -8.94
N ALA A 326 5.28 3.35 -10.02
CA ALA A 326 6.36 3.57 -10.99
C ALA A 326 6.23 4.93 -11.70
N ASP A 327 5.03 5.26 -12.19
CA ASP A 327 4.71 6.53 -12.83
C ASP A 327 4.99 7.71 -11.90
N TYR A 328 4.56 7.61 -10.64
CA TYR A 328 4.85 8.61 -9.61
C TYR A 328 6.36 8.77 -9.41
N ILE A 329 7.10 7.68 -9.21
CA ILE A 329 8.55 7.72 -8.99
C ILE A 329 9.27 8.38 -10.17
N ILE A 330 8.94 7.98 -11.40
CA ILE A 330 9.51 8.57 -12.62
C ILE A 330 9.17 10.06 -12.67
N SER A 331 7.91 10.46 -12.45
CA SER A 331 7.51 11.87 -12.49
C SER A 331 8.27 12.79 -11.54
N GLN A 332 8.77 12.25 -10.42
CA GLN A 332 9.50 13.00 -9.41
C GLN A 332 11.03 12.94 -9.59
N ALA A 333 11.57 11.83 -10.09
CA ALA A 333 13.01 11.59 -10.17
C ALA A 333 13.61 11.87 -11.57
N ASP A 334 12.81 11.77 -12.64
CA ASP A 334 13.22 11.99 -14.03
C ASP A 334 13.45 13.50 -14.28
N ALA A 335 14.72 13.90 -14.27
CA ALA A 335 15.11 15.30 -14.34
C ALA A 335 15.16 15.80 -15.79
N ASP A 336 15.55 14.95 -16.73
CA ASP A 336 15.68 15.29 -18.15
C ASP A 336 14.41 14.99 -18.98
N LYS A 337 13.43 14.33 -18.37
CA LYS A 337 12.10 13.98 -18.91
C LYS A 337 12.18 13.03 -20.10
N ASP A 338 13.15 12.12 -20.09
CA ASP A 338 13.26 11.08 -21.11
C ASP A 338 12.34 9.87 -20.87
N GLY A 339 11.63 9.85 -19.73
CA GLY A 339 10.68 8.81 -19.33
C GLY A 339 11.34 7.57 -18.71
N ARG A 340 12.64 7.64 -18.40
CA ARG A 340 13.43 6.58 -17.77
C ARG A 340 14.31 7.19 -16.68
N LEU A 341 14.91 6.34 -15.86
CA LEU A 341 15.72 6.79 -14.72
C LEU A 341 17.15 6.28 -14.83
N THR A 342 18.10 7.20 -14.86
CA THR A 342 19.51 6.88 -14.69
C THR A 342 19.84 6.64 -13.22
N LEU A 343 20.94 5.93 -12.94
CA LEU A 343 21.41 5.74 -11.57
C LEU A 343 21.65 7.09 -10.85
N THR A 344 22.12 8.10 -11.58
CA THR A 344 22.35 9.45 -11.03
C THR A 344 21.05 10.07 -10.56
N GLU A 345 19.99 10.01 -11.36
CA GLU A 345 18.67 10.55 -11.01
C GLU A 345 18.04 9.84 -9.80
N MET A 346 18.22 8.52 -9.71
CA MET A 346 17.79 7.76 -8.54
C MET A 346 18.54 8.20 -7.28
N ILE A 347 19.85 8.42 -7.37
CA ILE A 347 20.70 8.85 -6.25
C ILE A 347 20.42 10.30 -5.84
N ASP A 348 20.12 11.18 -6.78
CA ASP A 348 19.83 12.59 -6.54
C ASP A 348 18.44 12.78 -5.91
N ASN A 349 17.50 11.86 -6.18
CA ASN A 349 16.14 11.85 -5.62
C ASN A 349 15.83 10.57 -4.80
N PRO A 350 16.62 10.23 -3.77
CA PRO A 350 16.55 8.92 -3.15
C PRO A 350 15.28 8.72 -2.32
N TYR A 351 14.74 9.81 -1.77
CA TYR A 351 13.55 9.81 -0.92
C TYR A 351 12.26 9.43 -1.66
N VAL A 352 12.20 9.67 -2.98
CA VAL A 352 11.03 9.38 -3.82
C VAL A 352 10.67 7.89 -3.79
N PHE A 353 11.69 7.02 -3.83
CA PHE A 353 11.55 5.56 -3.81
C PHE A 353 11.02 5.02 -2.48
N TYR A 354 11.11 5.81 -1.43
CA TYR A 354 10.73 5.45 -0.06
C TYR A 354 9.65 6.40 0.47
N SER A 355 8.97 7.16 -0.40
CA SER A 355 7.97 8.16 0.00
C SER A 355 6.88 7.59 0.91
N ALA A 356 6.49 6.33 0.70
CA ALA A 356 5.48 5.65 1.51
C ALA A 356 5.92 5.31 2.94
N ILE A 357 7.19 5.48 3.28
CA ILE A 357 7.73 5.34 4.64
C ILE A 357 8.30 6.66 5.17
N PHE A 358 8.15 7.78 4.46
CA PHE A 358 8.53 9.09 4.98
C PHE A 358 7.29 9.85 5.44
N ASN A 359 7.34 10.41 6.66
CA ASN A 359 6.43 11.49 7.04
C ASN A 359 7.13 12.83 6.78
N ASP A 360 6.46 13.73 6.07
CA ASP A 360 6.83 15.14 6.08
C ASP A 360 6.31 15.72 7.42
N ASP A 361 7.21 16.00 8.37
CA ASP A 361 6.88 16.53 9.70
C ASP A 361 6.43 18.04 9.63
N GLU A 362 5.67 18.45 8.61
CA GLU A 362 5.30 19.86 8.39
C GLU A 362 4.09 20.35 9.22
N ASP A 363 3.50 19.52 10.08
CA ASP A 363 2.30 19.87 10.87
C ASP A 363 2.52 20.03 12.39
N ASP A 364 3.77 20.12 12.89
CA ASP A 364 4.05 20.38 14.32
C ASP A 364 4.35 21.88 14.62
N TYR A 365 3.59 22.79 13.99
CA TYR A 365 3.36 24.11 14.56
C TYR A 365 1.96 24.12 15.19
N ASP A 366 1.91 23.61 16.42
CA ASP A 366 0.83 23.84 17.38
C ASP A 366 0.51 25.34 17.47
N ASP A 367 -0.49 25.79 16.69
CA ASP A 367 -1.19 27.03 16.97
C ASP A 367 -2.06 26.77 18.21
N LEU A 368 -1.41 26.88 19.37
CA LEU A 368 -2.02 27.05 20.68
C LEU A 368 -2.92 28.29 20.63
N HIS A 369 -4.13 28.11 20.09
CA HIS A 369 -5.22 29.02 20.33
C HIS A 369 -5.74 28.79 21.75
N ASP A 370 -5.03 29.40 22.70
CA ASP A 370 -5.64 29.86 23.95
C ASP A 370 -6.72 30.89 23.57
N GLU A 371 -8.00 30.50 23.59
CA GLU A 371 -9.08 31.47 23.77
C GLU A 371 -10.01 31.08 24.93
N PHE A 372 -10.16 32.09 25.79
CA PHE A 372 -10.92 32.20 27.03
C PHE A 372 -12.43 32.22 26.84
#